data_AF-A0A174QRS5-F1
#
_entry.id   AF-A0A174QRS5-F1
#
_cell.length_a   1.000
_cell.length_b   1.000
_cell.length_c   1.000
_cell.angle_alpha   90.00
_cell.angle_beta   90.00
_cell.angle_gamma   90.00
#
_symmetry.space_group_name_H-M   'P 1'
#
loop_
_entity.id
_entity.type
_entity.pdbx_description
1 polymer ?
#
loop_
_entity_poly.entity_id
_entity_poly.type
_entity_poly.pdbx_seq_one_letter_code
_entity_poly.pdbx_strand_id
1 'polypeptide(L)'
;MSYGLLSLEPKDRDGNPIENLEDQAIMEGDRELKAWDAIARYMQSFEDTDGDGIANVPEYYETTHGRKVVEDSRNIIDLVKQPNKFSAMITGICLIFIVIIVLVVFLIRRMIRRIKVRKGKKNSK
;
A
#
# COMPACT_ATOMS: atom_id res chain seq x y z
N MET A 1 12.70 -9.24 -4.13
CA MET A 1 11.97 -10.34 -3.44
C MET A 1 11.09 -9.72 -2.35
N SER A 2 9.82 -10.10 -2.26
CA SER A 2 8.72 -9.37 -1.57
C SER A 2 8.77 -9.30 -0.03
N TYR A 3 9.88 -9.60 0.65
CA TYR A 3 9.94 -9.75 2.12
C TYR A 3 8.82 -10.66 2.70
N GLY A 4 8.43 -11.70 1.97
CA GLY A 4 7.39 -12.65 2.39
C GLY A 4 5.94 -12.17 2.23
N LEU A 5 5.73 -10.98 1.64
CA LEU A 5 4.38 -10.48 1.34
C LEU A 5 3.73 -11.24 0.17
N LEU A 6 4.56 -11.74 -0.74
CA LEU A 6 4.17 -12.51 -1.93
C LEU A 6 5.13 -13.69 -2.11
N SER A 7 4.61 -14.93 -2.10
CA SER A 7 5.39 -16.10 -2.51
C SER A 7 5.31 -16.23 -4.04
N LEU A 8 6.45 -16.40 -4.70
CA LEU A 8 6.54 -16.57 -6.15
C LEU A 8 7.24 -17.89 -6.45
N GLU A 9 6.61 -18.73 -7.26
CA GLU A 9 7.17 -19.97 -7.78
C GLU A 9 7.25 -19.85 -9.31
N PRO A 10 8.45 -19.72 -9.89
CA PRO A 10 8.62 -19.64 -11.33
C PRO A 10 8.23 -20.98 -11.98
N LYS A 11 7.53 -20.92 -13.10
CA LYS A 11 7.04 -22.10 -13.83
C LYS A 11 7.41 -22.03 -15.30
N ASP A 12 7.64 -23.18 -15.89
CA ASP A 12 7.87 -23.32 -17.33
C ASP A 12 6.55 -23.12 -18.12
N ARG A 13 6.65 -23.22 -19.45
CA ARG A 13 5.50 -23.08 -20.37
C ARG A 13 4.38 -24.11 -20.14
N ASP A 14 4.71 -25.24 -19.52
CA ASP A 14 3.80 -26.35 -19.26
C ASP A 14 3.25 -26.30 -17.82
N GLY A 15 3.71 -25.32 -17.01
CA GLY A 15 3.25 -25.06 -15.65
C GLY A 15 4.03 -25.79 -14.57
N ASN A 16 5.15 -26.45 -14.90
CA ASN A 16 5.99 -27.14 -13.91
C ASN A 16 6.93 -26.14 -13.21
N PRO A 17 7.21 -26.31 -11.90
CA PRO A 17 8.16 -25.47 -11.19
C PRO A 17 9.56 -25.52 -11.81
N ILE A 18 10.21 -24.36 -11.91
CA ILE A 18 11.60 -24.25 -12.35
C ILE A 18 12.51 -24.27 -11.11
N GLU A 19 13.39 -25.27 -11.03
CA GLU A 19 14.35 -25.38 -9.93
C GLU A 19 15.55 -24.45 -10.10
N ASN A 20 16.03 -24.29 -11.34
CA ASN A 20 17.21 -23.51 -11.69
C ASN A 20 16.85 -22.51 -12.80
N LEU A 21 16.96 -21.21 -12.51
CA LEU A 21 16.52 -20.15 -13.42
C LEU A 21 17.49 -19.95 -14.59
N GLU A 22 18.77 -20.22 -14.33
CA GLU A 22 19.87 -20.07 -15.27
C GLU A 22 19.72 -21.02 -16.46
N ASP A 23 19.14 -22.20 -16.24
CA ASP A 23 18.83 -23.18 -17.31
C ASP A 23 17.70 -22.70 -18.24
N GLN A 24 16.92 -21.71 -17.80
CA GLN A 24 15.82 -21.10 -18.56
C GLN A 24 16.19 -19.71 -19.10
N ALA A 25 17.46 -19.32 -18.98
CA ALA A 25 17.91 -18.03 -19.45
C ALA A 25 17.83 -17.93 -20.98
N ILE A 26 17.46 -16.75 -21.47
CA ILE A 26 17.42 -16.47 -22.92
C ILE A 26 18.86 -16.25 -23.37
N MET A 27 19.31 -17.02 -24.37
CA MET A 27 20.68 -16.96 -24.87
C MET A 27 20.74 -16.30 -26.26
N GLU A 28 21.79 -15.51 -26.49
CA GLU A 28 22.15 -14.97 -27.81
C GLU A 28 23.57 -15.47 -28.15
N GLY A 29 23.66 -16.58 -28.91
CA GLY A 29 24.93 -17.26 -29.11
C GLY A 29 25.39 -17.98 -27.84
N ASP A 30 26.58 -17.63 -27.35
CA ASP A 30 27.22 -18.22 -26.17
C ASP A 30 26.99 -17.42 -24.87
N ARG A 31 26.29 -16.28 -24.95
CA ARG A 31 26.02 -15.41 -23.80
C ARG A 31 24.54 -15.33 -23.47
N GLU A 32 24.24 -15.14 -22.20
CA GLU A 32 22.89 -14.79 -21.74
C GLU A 32 22.52 -13.38 -22.19
N LEU A 33 21.35 -13.24 -22.82
CA LEU A 33 20.75 -11.97 -23.14
C LEU A 33 20.18 -11.34 -21.86
N LYS A 34 20.93 -10.41 -21.29
CA LYS A 34 20.52 -9.68 -20.09
C LYS A 34 19.38 -8.71 -20.40
N ALA A 35 18.45 -8.56 -19.46
CA ALA A 35 17.30 -7.65 -19.62
C ALA A 35 17.71 -6.19 -19.91
N TRP A 36 18.83 -5.71 -19.35
CA TRP A 36 19.33 -4.36 -19.62
C TRP A 36 19.83 -4.18 -21.05
N ASP A 37 20.40 -5.21 -21.68
CA ASP A 37 20.83 -5.18 -23.09
C ASP A 37 19.60 -5.04 -23.99
N ALA A 38 18.57 -5.84 -23.74
CA ALA A 38 17.29 -5.73 -24.45
C ALA A 38 16.66 -4.33 -24.32
N ILE A 39 16.67 -3.74 -23.11
CA ILE A 39 16.18 -2.36 -22.89
C ILE A 39 17.03 -1.35 -23.67
N ALA A 40 18.36 -1.47 -23.62
CA ALA A 40 19.26 -0.55 -24.33
C ALA A 40 19.03 -0.59 -25.86
N ARG A 41 18.91 -1.80 -26.43
CA ARG A 41 18.59 -1.97 -27.87
C ARG A 41 17.22 -1.41 -28.21
N TYR A 42 16.24 -1.61 -27.34
CA TYR A 42 14.91 -1.03 -27.53
C TYR A 42 14.94 0.50 -27.49
N MET A 43 15.66 1.11 -26.53
CA MET A 43 15.83 2.56 -26.48
C MET A 43 16.54 3.10 -27.73
N GLN A 44 17.56 2.38 -28.23
CA GLN A 44 18.24 2.75 -29.49
C GLN A 44 17.34 2.65 -30.73
N SER A 45 16.23 1.90 -30.67
CA SER A 45 15.30 1.79 -31.80
C SER A 45 14.40 3.01 -31.97
N PHE A 46 14.42 3.97 -31.04
CA PHE A 46 13.64 5.20 -31.15
C PHE A 46 14.30 6.20 -32.10
N GLU A 47 13.50 7.15 -32.56
CA GLU A 47 13.98 8.23 -33.42
C GLU A 47 14.81 9.23 -32.61
N ASP A 48 15.90 9.69 -33.21
CA ASP A 48 16.61 10.89 -32.80
C ASP A 48 15.90 12.10 -33.43
N THR A 49 15.15 12.80 -32.59
CA THR A 49 14.28 13.91 -32.98
C THR A 49 14.96 15.28 -32.88
N ASP A 50 16.11 15.38 -32.21
CA ASP A 50 16.86 16.63 -32.03
C ASP A 50 18.20 16.65 -32.78
N GLY A 51 18.61 15.52 -33.36
CA GLY A 51 19.76 15.38 -34.24
C GLY A 51 21.10 15.33 -33.51
N ASP A 52 21.12 15.02 -32.21
CA ASP A 52 22.35 14.93 -31.42
C ASP A 52 23.04 13.55 -31.49
N GLY A 53 22.43 12.59 -32.21
CA GLY A 53 22.88 11.22 -32.36
C GLY A 53 22.39 10.28 -31.26
N ILE A 54 21.51 10.72 -30.36
CA ILE A 54 20.93 9.96 -29.25
C ILE A 54 19.43 9.81 -29.48
N ALA A 55 18.95 8.56 -29.41
CA ALA A 55 17.53 8.27 -29.54
C ALA A 55 16.72 8.89 -28.39
N ASN A 56 15.62 9.57 -28.70
CA ASN A 56 14.76 10.20 -27.69
C ASN A 56 13.62 9.26 -27.28
N VAL A 57 13.22 9.31 -26.01
CA VAL A 57 12.06 8.56 -25.52
C VAL A 57 10.78 9.21 -26.06
N PRO A 58 9.86 8.46 -26.71
CA PRO A 58 8.63 9.03 -27.24
C PRO A 58 7.72 9.65 -26.16
N GLU A 59 7.06 10.76 -26.50
CA GLU A 59 6.11 11.48 -25.62
C GLU A 59 5.02 10.56 -25.07
N TYR A 60 4.66 9.50 -25.82
CA TYR A 60 3.76 8.45 -25.36
C TYR A 60 4.11 8.00 -23.93
N TYR A 61 5.38 7.73 -23.62
CA TYR A 61 5.80 7.20 -22.33
C TYR A 61 5.81 8.23 -21.18
N GLU A 62 5.51 9.50 -21.43
CA GLU A 62 5.48 10.54 -20.37
C GLU A 62 4.32 10.36 -19.40
N THR A 63 3.26 9.65 -19.81
CA THR A 63 2.06 9.46 -18.98
C THR A 63 1.91 8.02 -18.48
N THR A 64 1.13 7.82 -17.43
CA THR A 64 0.90 6.48 -16.86
C THR A 64 -0.08 5.62 -17.68
N HIS A 65 -0.78 6.22 -18.65
CA HIS A 65 -1.85 5.62 -19.46
C HIS A 65 -2.89 4.83 -18.64
N GLY A 66 -3.14 5.22 -17.38
CA GLY A 66 -4.05 4.48 -16.51
C GLY A 66 -3.59 3.06 -16.14
N ARG A 67 -2.34 2.68 -16.46
CA ARG A 67 -1.75 1.37 -16.08
C ARG A 67 -1.37 1.31 -14.59
N LYS A 68 -1.37 2.46 -13.92
CA LYS A 68 -1.24 2.58 -12.46
C LYS A 68 -2.29 3.57 -11.97
N VAL A 69 -3.35 3.06 -11.37
CA VAL A 69 -4.34 3.86 -10.65
C VAL A 69 -3.84 4.00 -9.22
N VAL A 70 -3.36 5.19 -8.85
CA VAL A 70 -3.02 5.49 -7.45
C VAL A 70 -4.29 5.97 -6.77
N GLU A 71 -4.91 5.11 -5.96
CA GLU A 71 -6.02 5.51 -5.10
C GLU A 71 -5.49 6.04 -3.76
N ASP A 72 -5.08 7.30 -3.73
CA ASP A 72 -4.73 8.00 -2.48
C ASP A 72 -6.02 8.45 -1.76
N SER A 73 -6.77 7.51 -1.17
CA SER A 73 -7.93 7.87 -0.35
C SER A 73 -7.49 8.28 1.07
N ARG A 74 -7.59 9.57 1.40
CA ARG A 74 -7.52 10.05 2.80
C ARG A 74 -8.89 10.03 3.51
N ASN A 75 -9.93 9.55 2.83
CA ASN A 75 -11.28 9.53 3.37
C ASN A 75 -11.50 8.34 4.30
N ILE A 76 -11.92 8.62 5.53
CA ILE A 76 -12.23 7.61 6.54
C ILE A 76 -13.38 6.69 6.08
N ILE A 77 -14.26 7.19 5.21
CA ILE A 77 -15.42 6.47 4.66
C ILE A 77 -14.97 5.30 3.75
N ASP A 78 -13.85 5.44 3.04
CA ASP A 78 -13.38 4.39 2.13
C ASP A 78 -12.88 3.15 2.88
N LEU A 79 -12.51 3.29 4.17
CA LEU A 79 -12.23 2.14 5.04
C LEU A 79 -13.46 1.24 5.25
N VAL A 80 -14.68 1.78 5.15
CA VAL A 80 -15.92 1.04 5.42
C VAL A 80 -16.50 0.41 4.15
N LYS A 81 -16.24 0.99 2.98
CA LYS A 81 -16.76 0.50 1.69
C LYS A 81 -16.18 -0.85 1.28
N GLN A 82 -14.92 -1.12 1.63
CA GLN A 82 -14.28 -2.41 1.42
C GLN A 82 -13.81 -2.99 2.75
N PRO A 83 -14.63 -3.79 3.44
CA PRO A 83 -14.25 -4.38 4.72
C PRO A 83 -13.12 -5.40 4.52
N ASN A 84 -11.89 -5.00 4.85
CA ASN A 84 -10.72 -5.87 4.93
C ASN A 84 -10.31 -6.07 6.41
N LYS A 85 -9.39 -7.02 6.68
CA LYS A 85 -8.84 -7.28 8.02
C LYS A 85 -8.31 -5.99 8.69
N PHE A 86 -7.74 -5.08 7.91
CA PHE A 86 -7.29 -3.76 8.39
C PHE A 86 -8.46 -2.83 8.75
N SER A 87 -9.52 -2.80 7.93
CA SER A 87 -10.74 -2.01 8.21
C SER A 87 -11.41 -2.44 9.52
N ALA A 88 -11.50 -3.75 9.77
CA ALA A 88 -12.05 -4.31 11.01
C ALA A 88 -11.20 -3.90 12.23
N MET A 89 -9.87 -3.99 12.11
CA MET A 89 -8.94 -3.58 13.17
C MET A 89 -9.08 -2.09 13.51
N ILE A 90 -9.10 -1.21 12.50
CA ILE A 90 -9.21 0.24 12.70
C ILE A 90 -10.56 0.60 13.33
N THR A 91 -11.64 0.00 12.84
CA THR A 91 -12.98 0.20 13.40
C THR A 91 -13.04 -0.21 14.87
N GLY A 92 -12.41 -1.33 15.24
CA GLY A 92 -12.30 -1.79 16.62
C GLY A 92 -11.60 -0.78 17.53
N ILE A 93 -10.47 -0.21 17.08
CA ILE A 93 -9.74 0.82 17.82
C ILE A 93 -10.60 2.07 18.02
N CYS A 94 -11.30 2.54 16.98
CA CYS A 94 -12.21 3.69 17.08
C CYS A 94 -13.34 3.44 18.10
N LEU A 95 -13.93 2.25 18.12
CA LEU A 95 -14.98 1.86 19.06
C LEU A 95 -14.49 1.89 20.51
N ILE A 96 -13.29 1.37 20.76
CA ILE A 96 -12.66 1.40 22.09
C ILE A 96 -12.47 2.84 22.57
N PHE A 97 -11.99 3.73 21.69
CA PHE A 97 -11.85 5.15 22.02
C PHE A 97 -13.19 5.81 22.42
N ILE A 98 -14.27 5.51 21.70
CA ILE A 98 -15.61 6.03 22.03
C ILE A 98 -16.06 5.55 23.41
N VAL A 99 -15.88 4.25 23.71
CA VAL A 99 -16.22 3.69 25.02
C VAL A 99 -15.44 4.37 26.14
N ILE A 100 -14.13 4.59 25.95
CA ILE A 100 -13.29 5.29 26.93
C ILE A 100 -13.81 6.70 27.19
N ILE A 101 -14.15 7.46 26.14
CA ILE A 101 -14.68 8.83 26.27
C ILE A 101 -15.97 8.84 27.09
N VAL A 102 -16.90 7.92 26.80
CA VAL A 102 -18.16 7.79 27.54
C VAL A 102 -17.90 7.48 29.02
N LEU A 103 -16.98 6.55 29.29
CA LEU A 103 -16.61 6.14 30.65
C LEU A 103 -16.01 7.31 31.44
N VAL A 104 -15.11 8.09 30.81
CA VAL A 104 -14.52 9.30 31.42
C VAL A 104 -15.60 10.32 31.75
N VAL A 105 -16.48 10.65 30.80
CA VAL A 105 -17.58 11.60 31.03
C VAL A 105 -18.51 11.12 32.15
N PHE A 106 -18.80 9.82 32.20
CA PHE A 106 -19.60 9.21 33.25
C PHE A 106 -18.94 9.33 34.63
N LEU A 107 -17.65 9.02 34.74
CA LEU A 107 -16.87 9.13 35.98
C LEU A 107 -16.82 10.58 36.48
N ILE A 108 -16.57 11.55 35.57
CA ILE A 108 -16.58 12.98 35.91
C ILE A 108 -17.96 13.39 36.44
N ARG A 109 -19.05 13.04 35.75
CA ARG A 109 -20.42 13.32 36.23
C ARG A 109 -20.68 12.69 37.60
N ARG A 110 -20.20 11.47 37.83
CA ARG A 110 -20.37 10.75 39.10
C ARG A 110 -19.60 11.43 40.23
N MET A 111 -18.37 11.87 39.99
CA MET A 111 -17.56 12.61 40.96
C MET A 111 -18.21 13.96 41.31
N ILE A 112 -18.64 14.74 40.33
CA ILE A 112 -19.29 16.05 40.56
C ILE A 112 -20.56 15.89 41.39
N ARG A 113 -21.41 14.89 41.09
CA ARG A 113 -22.62 14.61 41.90
C ARG A 113 -22.27 14.28 43.34
N ARG A 114 -21.26 13.44 43.59
CA ARG A 114 -20.82 13.10 44.96
C ARG A 114 -20.31 14.32 45.73
N ILE A 115 -19.59 15.22 45.07
CA ILE A 115 -19.08 16.46 45.70
C ILE A 115 -20.24 17.41 46.07
N LYS A 116 -21.22 17.61 45.18
CA LYS A 116 -22.40 18.46 45.47
C LYS A 116 -23.23 17.91 46.65
N VAL A 117 -23.48 16.60 46.71
CA VAL A 117 -24.23 15.98 47.82
C VAL A 117 -23.50 16.15 49.15
N ARG A 118 -22.16 16.05 49.17
CA ARG A 118 -21.36 16.27 50.39
C ARG A 118 -21.37 17.73 50.86
N LYS A 119 -21.38 18.72 49.95
CA LYS A 119 -21.53 20.15 50.33
C LYS A 119 -22.92 20.47 50.89
N GLY A 120 -23.99 19.89 50.34
CA GLY A 120 -25.36 20.08 50.85
C GLY A 120 -25.56 19.56 52.28
N LYS A 121 -24.93 18.43 52.63
CA LYS A 121 -24.96 17.89 54.01
C LYS A 121 -24.14 18.69 55.03
N LYS A 122 -23.15 19.47 54.60
CA LYS A 122 -22.29 20.27 55.48
C LYS A 122 -22.89 21.64 55.83
N ASN A 123 -23.76 22.18 54.98
CA ASN A 123 -24.49 23.45 55.24
C ASN A 123 -25.82 23.26 56.01
N SER A 124 -26.17 22.03 56.36
CA SER A 124 -27.39 21.68 57.11
C SER A 124 -27.10 21.28 58.57
N LYS A 125 -25.87 21.46 59.03
CA LYS A 125 -25.46 21.41 60.45
C LYS A 125 -24.96 22.79 60.83
#